data_AF-X5Y4T8-F1
#
_entry.id   AF-X5Y4T8-F1
#
_cell.length_a   1.000
_cell.length_b   1.000
_cell.length_c   1.000
_cell.angle_alpha   90.00
_cell.angle_beta   90.00
_cell.angle_gamma   90.00
#
_symmetry.space_group_name_H-M   'P 1'
#
loop_
_entity.id
_entity.type
_entity.pdbx_description
1 polymer ?
#
loop_
_entity_poly.entity_id
_entity_poly.type
_entity_poly.pdbx_seq_one_letter_code
_entity_poly.pdbx_strand_id
1 'polypeptide(L)' 'MSTRGANFLQKWISNKVPNTVGSGIISVAELTQELFADAKALGIKTTEIEEDSGSAYEAVLNAIVRRNDHLAN' A
#
# COMPACT_ATOMS: atom_id res chain seq x y z
N MET A 1 -14.01 10.11 0.81
CA MET A 1 -13.64 9.47 2.08
C MET A 1 -14.55 8.28 2.38
N SER A 2 -14.36 7.19 1.65
CA SER A 2 -14.78 5.87 2.11
C SER A 2 -13.86 5.43 3.26
N THR A 3 -14.37 5.45 4.50
CA THR A 3 -13.66 4.94 5.69
C THR A 3 -13.14 3.52 5.49
N ARG A 4 -13.81 2.74 4.63
CA ARG A 4 -13.46 1.35 4.33
C ARG A 4 -12.17 1.24 3.51
N GLY A 5 -12.04 2.02 2.44
CA GLY A 5 -10.87 2.01 1.56
C GLY A 5 -9.59 2.46 2.27
N ALA A 6 -9.67 3.58 3.01
CA ALA A 6 -8.56 4.09 3.81
C ALA A 6 -8.09 3.10 4.89
N ASN A 7 -9.04 2.49 5.62
CA ASN A 7 -8.71 1.49 6.65
C ASN A 7 -8.06 0.23 6.06
N PHE A 8 -8.54 -0.21 4.89
CA PHE A 8 -7.92 -1.34 4.19
C PHE A 8 -6.49 -1.00 3.76
N LEU A 9 -6.28 0.14 3.09
CA LEU A 9 -4.97 0.56 2.60
C LEU A 9 -3.93 0.65 3.75
N GLN A 10 -4.31 1.26 4.87
CA GLN A 10 -3.44 1.38 6.03
C GLN A 10 -3.03 0.01 6.60
N LYS A 11 -3.99 -0.90 6.76
CA LYS A 11 -3.74 -2.27 7.27
C LYS A 11 -2.92 -3.09 6.28
N TRP A 12 -3.23 -2.98 4.99
CA TRP A 12 -2.54 -3.70 3.93
C TRP A 12 -1.07 -3.30 3.89
N ILE A 13 -0.77 -1.99 3.87
CA ILE A 13 0.59 -1.47 3.91
C ILE A 13 1.32 -1.97 5.17
N SER A 14 0.67 -1.92 6.34
CA SER A 14 1.25 -2.35 7.61
C SER A 14 1.73 -3.80 7.57
N ASN A 15 0.93 -4.69 6.97
CA ASN A 15 1.17 -6.12 6.89
C ASN A 15 2.10 -6.55 5.74
N LYS A 16 1.98 -5.92 4.57
CA LYS A 16 2.59 -6.39 3.31
C LYS A 16 3.88 -5.68 2.94
N VAL A 17 4.09 -4.46 3.42
CA VAL A 17 5.37 -3.76 3.23
C VAL A 17 6.26 -4.12 4.42
N PRO A 18 7.23 -5.06 4.28
CA PRO A 18 8.09 -5.43 5.39
C PRO A 18 8.99 -4.25 5.82
N ASN A 19 9.34 -4.21 7.10
CA ASN A 19 10.36 -3.27 7.63
C ASN A 19 11.78 -3.63 7.18
N THR A 20 11.97 -4.75 6.51
CA THR A 20 13.31 -5.26 6.19
C THR A 20 13.64 -4.99 4.74
N VAL A 21 14.40 -3.92 4.54
CA VAL A 21 15.24 -3.68 3.37
C VAL A 21 16.12 -4.91 3.18
N GLY A 22 15.82 -5.80 2.24
CA GLY A 22 16.87 -6.76 1.86
C GLY A 22 16.51 -8.01 1.06
N SER A 23 15.36 -8.66 1.24
CA SER A 23 15.27 -10.05 0.76
C SER A 23 14.44 -10.32 -0.50
N GLY A 24 13.78 -9.31 -1.05
CA GLY A 24 13.08 -9.43 -2.33
C GLY A 24 12.54 -8.07 -2.72
N ILE A 25 13.19 -7.42 -3.69
CA ILE A 25 12.70 -6.14 -4.23
C ILE A 25 11.46 -6.46 -5.05
N ILE A 26 10.31 -6.57 -4.39
CA ILE A 26 9.02 -6.52 -5.06
C ILE A 26 8.87 -5.07 -5.53
N SER A 27 8.66 -4.88 -6.83
CA SER A 27 8.48 -3.56 -7.43
C SER A 27 7.24 -2.88 -6.84
N VAL A 28 7.27 -1.55 -6.77
CA VAL A 28 6.09 -0.74 -6.40
C VAL A 28 4.89 -1.11 -7.28
N ALA A 29 5.14 -1.41 -8.56
CA ALA A 29 4.10 -1.83 -9.49
C ALA A 29 3.46 -3.18 -9.09
N GLU A 30 4.28 -4.15 -8.67
CA GLU A 30 3.82 -5.48 -8.25
C GLU A 30 3.02 -5.39 -6.94
N LEU A 31 3.50 -4.60 -5.97
CA LEU A 31 2.76 -4.33 -4.72
C LEU A 31 1.43 -3.61 -4.99
N THR A 32 1.41 -2.68 -5.95
CA THR A 32 0.17 -1.99 -6.33
C THR A 32 -0.83 -2.95 -6.97
N GLN A 33 -0.36 -3.89 -7.81
CA GLN A 33 -1.22 -4.93 -8.37
C GLN A 33 -1.77 -5.87 -7.29
N GLU A 34 -0.93 -6.28 -6.34
CA GLU A 34 -1.35 -7.13 -5.21
C GLU A 34 -2.38 -6.41 -4.32
N LEU A 35 -2.16 -5.12 -4.02
CA LEU A 35 -3.12 -4.27 -3.29
C LEU A 35 -4.51 -4.30 -3.94
N PHE A 36 -4.58 -4.18 -5.27
CA PHE A 36 -5.84 -4.23 -6.00
C PHE A 36 -6.46 -5.61 -6.05
N ALA A 37 -5.65 -6.67 -6.14
CA ALA A 37 -6.14 -8.04 -6.07
C ALA A 37 -6.78 -8.34 -4.71
N ASP A 38 -6.11 -7.97 -3.61
CA ASP A 38 -6.60 -8.15 -2.25
C ASP A 38 -7.85 -7.28 -1.97
N ALA A 39 -7.84 -6.03 -2.43
CA ALA A 39 -9.02 -5.15 -2.34
C ALA A 39 -10.23 -5.76 -3.03
N LYS A 40 -10.05 -6.28 -4.25
CA LYS A 40 -11.10 -6.91 -5.03
C LYS A 40 -11.64 -8.17 -4.34
N ALA A 41 -10.77 -8.97 -3.73
CA ALA A 41 -11.18 -10.14 -2.94
C ALA A 41 -12.08 -9.78 -1.76
N LEU A 42 -11.93 -8.56 -1.20
CA LEU A 42 -12.75 -8.02 -0.12
C LEU A 42 -13.94 -7.18 -0.61
N GLY A 43 -14.16 -7.07 -1.92
CA GLY A 43 -15.23 -6.25 -2.50
C GLY A 43 -15.02 -4.74 -2.30
N ILE A 44 -13.77 -4.31 -2.13
CA ILE A 44 -13.37 -2.92 -2.04
C ILE A 44 -13.02 -2.43 -3.44
N LYS A 45 -13.63 -1.34 -3.87
CA LYS A 45 -13.35 -0.76 -5.19
C LYS A 45 -12.04 0.03 -5.15
N THR A 46 -11.33 0.02 -6.27
CA THR A 46 -10.12 0.84 -6.49
C THR A 46 -10.37 2.32 -6.18
N THR A 47 -11.53 2.83 -6.59
CA THR A 47 -11.95 4.21 -6.33
C THR A 47 -12.06 4.53 -4.84
N GLU A 48 -12.44 3.57 -3.99
CA GLU A 48 -12.48 3.79 -2.54
C GLU A 48 -11.08 3.91 -1.93
N ILE A 49 -10.08 3.31 -2.55
CA ILE A 49 -8.67 3.38 -2.13
C ILE A 49 -8.08 4.72 -2.57
N GLU A 50 -8.32 5.09 -3.83
CA GLU A 50 -7.74 6.29 -4.45
C GLU A 50 -8.45 7.59 -4.08
N GLU A 51 -9.69 7.52 -3.56
CA GLU A 51 -10.47 8.68 -3.11
C GLU A 51 -9.69 9.60 -2.16
N ASP A 52 -8.93 9.01 -1.22
CA ASP A 52 -8.20 9.75 -0.18
C ASP A 52 -6.70 9.71 -0.41
N SER A 53 -6.18 8.66 -1.05
CA SER A 53 -4.75 8.52 -1.34
C SER A 53 -4.31 9.20 -2.63
N GLY A 54 -5.26 9.61 -3.48
CA GLY A 54 -5.04 10.15 -4.82
C GLY A 54 -4.61 9.09 -5.84
N SER A 55 -3.53 8.36 -5.52
CA SER A 55 -3.02 7.25 -6.31
C SER A 55 -2.59 6.13 -5.38
N ALA A 56 -3.04 4.91 -5.66
CA ALA A 56 -2.62 3.74 -4.90
C ALA A 56 -1.12 3.47 -5.06
N TYR A 57 -0.57 3.75 -6.25
CA TYR A 57 0.86 3.62 -6.54
C TYR A 57 1.70 4.56 -5.66
N GLU A 58 1.32 5.85 -5.60
CA GLU A 58 2.01 6.84 -4.78
C GLU A 58 1.88 6.52 -3.29
N ALA A 59 0.74 5.98 -2.85
CA ALA A 59 0.56 5.57 -1.46
C ALA A 59 1.52 4.43 -1.07
N VAL A 60 1.68 3.44 -1.95
CA VAL A 60 2.61 2.32 -1.75
C VAL A 60 4.06 2.81 -1.80
N LEU A 61 4.42 3.64 -2.78
CA LEU A 61 5.77 4.24 -2.88
C LEU A 61 6.12 5.03 -1.63
N ASN A 62 5.24 5.94 -1.20
CA ASN A 62 5.44 6.75 0.00
C ASN A 62 5.57 5.88 1.25
N ALA A 63 4.85 4.76 1.35
CA ALA A 63 4.98 3.84 2.47
C ALA A 63 6.34 3.15 2.50
N ILE A 64 6.88 2.77 1.33
CA ILE A 64 8.22 2.17 1.22
C ILE A 64 9.29 3.21 1.59
N VAL A 65 9.22 4.43 1.02
CA VAL A 65 10.18 5.51 1.30
C VAL A 65 10.19 5.86 2.79
N ARG A 66 9.01 6.07 3.40
CA ARG A 66 8.90 6.39 4.84
C ARG A 66 9.51 5.31 5.74
N ARG A 67 9.38 4.03 5.37
CA ARG A 67 9.97 2.93 6.15
C ARG A 67 11.48 2.86 5.98
N ASN A 68 12.00 3.12 4.78
CA ASN A 68 13.44 3.21 4.55
C ASN A 68 14.06 4.39 5.31
N ASP A 69 13.41 5.56 5.28
CA ASP A 69 13.86 6.74 6.03
C ASP A 69 13.84 6.48 7.55
N HIS A 70 12.85 5.75 8.06
CA HIS A 70 12.78 5.39 9.48
C HIS A 70 13.91 4.44 9.93
N LEU A 71 14.50 3.67 9.02
CA LEU A 71 15.61 2.76 9.33
C LEU A 71 16.99 3.43 9.19
N ALA A 72 17.06 4.57 8.50
CA ALA A 72 18.29 5.31 8.27
C ALA A 72 18.63 6.30 9.40
N ASN A 73 17.78 6.42 10.42
CA ASN A 73 17.85 7.39 11.52
C ASN A 73 17.80 6.67 12.88
#